data_AF-A0A3D0IC49-F1
#
_entry.id   AF-A0A3D0IC49-F1
#
_cell.length_a   1.000
_cell.length_b   1.000
_cell.length_c   1.000
_cell.angle_alpha   90.00
_cell.angle_beta   90.00
_cell.angle_gamma   90.00
#
_symmetry.space_group_name_H-M   'P 1'
#
loop_
_entity.id
_entity.type
_entity.pdbx_description
1 polymer ?
#
loop_
_entity_poly.entity_id
_entity_poly.type
_entity_poly.pdbx_seq_one_letter_code
_entity_poly.pdbx_strand_id
1 'polypeptide(L)'
;MVPSLTAPTCDSALSGTSQTFSWTASGTAIAAWWLYVGSNAGGNDLFDSGRLDPSVLSILVSGLPSDGRLLHVRLFFLQSGAWHFVDCAVQAANLPPPTLSSPSCGSTLGGGAVVFTWTDNGAGVTDWWLYLGTSQGANNLLDSGRLGTTSASVSGLPTDGETIYVRLWYRTPGRAWHFSDCTITAANLPPPALTSP
;
A
#
# COMPACT_ATOMS: atom_id res chain seq x y z
N MET A 1 -2.30 15.95 -36.15
CA MET A 1 -2.64 15.15 -34.95
C MET A 1 -1.47 15.28 -33.99
N VAL A 2 -1.70 15.49 -32.70
CA VAL A 2 -0.64 15.56 -31.69
C VAL A 2 -0.55 14.22 -30.96
N PRO A 3 0.60 13.86 -30.36
CA PRO A 3 0.66 12.71 -29.47
C PRO A 3 -0.41 12.77 -28.38
N SER A 4 -0.89 11.59 -27.94
CA SER A 4 -1.91 11.49 -26.90
C SER A 4 -1.66 10.30 -25.99
N LEU A 5 -1.92 10.48 -24.68
CA LEU A 5 -2.06 9.38 -23.73
C LEU A 5 -3.32 8.58 -24.06
N THR A 6 -3.19 7.26 -24.15
CA THR A 6 -4.28 6.35 -24.56
C THR A 6 -4.65 5.35 -23.47
N ALA A 7 -3.73 5.02 -22.56
CA ALA A 7 -4.01 4.19 -21.41
C ALA A 7 -3.20 4.69 -20.21
N PRO A 8 -3.77 4.69 -18.99
CA PRO A 8 -5.21 4.62 -18.73
C PRO A 8 -5.94 5.80 -19.38
N THR A 9 -7.26 5.70 -19.56
CA THR A 9 -8.06 6.82 -20.06
C THR A 9 -7.97 7.99 -19.07
N CYS A 10 -7.87 9.23 -19.56
CA CYS A 10 -7.91 10.38 -18.67
C CYS A 10 -9.23 10.45 -17.90
N ASP A 11 -9.13 10.95 -16.67
CA ASP A 11 -10.20 11.04 -15.67
C ASP A 11 -10.75 9.68 -15.19
N SER A 12 -10.08 8.58 -15.53
CA SER A 12 -10.40 7.24 -15.00
C SER A 12 -9.74 6.98 -13.64
N ALA A 13 -10.23 5.97 -12.93
CA ALA A 13 -9.60 5.46 -11.73
C ALA A 13 -8.73 4.24 -12.02
N LEU A 14 -7.56 4.17 -11.39
CA LEU A 14 -6.69 3.00 -11.42
C LEU A 14 -7.28 1.87 -10.56
N SER A 15 -6.97 0.63 -10.90
CA SER A 15 -7.42 -0.55 -10.15
C SER A 15 -6.41 -1.03 -9.10
N GLY A 16 -5.17 -0.55 -9.15
CA GLY A 16 -4.12 -0.92 -8.21
C GLY A 16 -2.98 0.10 -8.19
N THR A 17 -1.87 -0.27 -7.56
CA THR A 17 -0.68 0.60 -7.41
C THR A 17 0.35 0.44 -8.53
N SER A 18 -0.01 -0.28 -9.59
CA SER A 18 0.79 -0.37 -10.80
C SER A 18 -0.08 -0.15 -12.03
N GLN A 19 0.38 0.68 -12.95
CA GLN A 19 -0.33 1.04 -14.17
C GLN A 19 0.66 1.14 -15.34
N THR A 20 0.32 0.49 -16.45
CA THR A 20 1.00 0.72 -17.73
C THR A 20 0.42 1.97 -18.37
N PHE A 21 1.24 3.02 -18.49
CA PHE A 21 0.89 4.20 -19.27
C PHE A 21 1.28 3.96 -20.72
N SER A 22 0.36 4.22 -21.65
CA SER A 22 0.56 4.06 -23.09
C SER A 22 0.15 5.33 -23.81
N TRP A 23 0.81 5.60 -24.93
CA TRP A 23 0.54 6.75 -25.77
C TRP A 23 0.75 6.44 -27.24
N THR A 24 0.25 7.33 -28.09
CA THR A 24 0.43 7.27 -29.54
C THR A 24 1.35 8.40 -30.02
N ALA A 25 2.19 8.07 -30.99
CA ALA A 25 2.89 9.07 -31.77
C ALA A 25 1.95 9.78 -32.75
N SER A 26 2.36 10.96 -33.19
CA SER A 26 1.71 11.65 -34.31
C SER A 26 2.41 11.34 -35.63
N GLY A 27 1.81 11.72 -36.76
CA GLY A 27 2.40 11.57 -38.11
C GLY A 27 3.68 12.40 -38.36
N THR A 28 4.22 13.08 -37.35
CA THR A 28 5.51 13.78 -37.38
C THR A 28 6.49 13.08 -36.47
N ALA A 29 7.77 13.04 -36.87
CA ALA A 29 8.81 12.34 -36.14
C ALA A 29 8.98 12.91 -34.73
N ILE A 30 8.85 12.03 -33.74
CA ILE A 30 9.20 12.30 -32.34
C ILE A 30 10.62 11.80 -32.12
N ALA A 31 11.45 12.58 -31.44
CA ALA A 31 12.85 12.26 -31.20
C ALA A 31 13.14 11.73 -29.79
N ALA A 32 12.20 11.90 -28.86
CA ALA A 32 12.25 11.35 -27.50
C ALA A 32 10.91 11.54 -26.78
N TRP A 33 10.70 10.74 -25.74
CA TRP A 33 9.61 10.90 -24.78
C TRP A 33 10.14 11.14 -23.38
N TRP A 34 9.27 11.64 -22.51
CA TRP A 34 9.48 11.69 -21.06
C TRP A 34 8.12 11.58 -20.38
N LEU A 35 7.97 10.76 -19.35
CA LEU A 35 6.75 10.64 -18.56
C LEU A 35 7.00 11.05 -17.11
N TYR A 36 6.19 11.98 -16.61
CA TYR A 36 6.07 12.30 -15.19
C TYR A 36 4.74 11.83 -14.64
N VAL A 37 4.77 11.30 -13.41
CA VAL A 37 3.59 11.13 -12.56
C VAL A 37 3.84 11.83 -11.24
N GLY A 38 2.91 12.68 -10.82
CA GLY A 38 3.03 13.45 -9.59
C GLY A 38 1.73 13.64 -8.84
N SER A 39 1.86 14.05 -7.58
CA SER A 39 0.73 14.43 -6.72
C SER A 39 0.15 15.80 -7.07
N ASN A 40 0.84 16.60 -7.89
CA ASN A 40 0.41 17.93 -8.34
C ASN A 40 0.63 18.08 -9.85
N ALA A 41 -0.09 19.01 -10.49
CA ALA A 41 0.05 19.29 -11.91
C ALA A 41 1.51 19.62 -12.29
N GLY A 42 2.07 18.84 -13.22
CA GLY A 42 3.46 18.97 -13.67
C GLY A 42 4.54 18.42 -12.73
N GLY A 43 4.17 17.87 -11.57
CA GLY A 43 5.10 17.23 -10.65
C GLY A 43 5.52 15.82 -11.08
N ASN A 44 6.63 15.34 -10.52
CA ASN A 44 7.22 14.02 -10.77
C ASN A 44 7.61 13.28 -9.47
N ASP A 45 7.00 13.66 -8.33
CA ASP A 45 7.30 13.10 -7.01
C ASP A 45 6.96 11.61 -6.87
N LEU A 46 6.12 11.08 -7.77
CA LEU A 46 5.72 9.66 -7.76
C LEU A 46 6.49 8.85 -8.80
N PHE A 47 6.77 9.42 -9.97
CA PHE A 47 7.51 8.75 -11.03
C PHE A 47 8.14 9.72 -12.02
N ASP A 48 9.36 9.39 -12.43
CA ASP A 48 10.13 10.05 -13.49
C ASP A 48 10.76 8.97 -14.37
N SER A 49 10.35 8.89 -15.65
CA SER A 49 10.88 7.87 -16.57
C SER A 49 12.32 8.12 -17.00
N GLY A 50 12.86 9.32 -16.80
CA GLY A 50 13.97 9.84 -17.58
C GLY A 50 13.61 9.97 -19.07
N ARG A 51 14.62 10.33 -19.88
CA ARG A 51 14.47 10.40 -21.34
C ARG A 51 14.30 9.00 -21.94
N LEU A 52 13.24 8.82 -22.73
CA LEU A 52 12.93 7.58 -23.42
C LEU A 52 13.20 7.70 -24.93
N ASP A 53 13.56 6.57 -25.54
CA ASP A 53 13.74 6.43 -26.99
C ASP A 53 12.41 6.66 -27.75
N PRO A 54 12.41 7.26 -28.94
CA PRO A 54 11.18 7.51 -29.70
C PRO A 54 10.34 6.27 -30.04
N SER A 55 10.93 5.07 -30.06
CA SER A 55 10.20 3.81 -30.24
C SER A 55 9.37 3.36 -29.03
N VAL A 56 9.61 3.95 -27.85
CA VAL A 56 8.87 3.63 -26.63
C VAL A 56 7.50 4.32 -26.66
N LEU A 57 6.45 3.51 -26.62
CA LEU A 57 5.05 3.98 -26.62
C LEU A 57 4.28 3.57 -25.36
N SER A 58 4.96 2.94 -24.41
CA SER A 58 4.39 2.63 -23.11
C SER A 58 5.47 2.40 -22.05
N ILE A 59 5.09 2.55 -20.78
CA ILE A 59 5.92 2.24 -19.62
C ILE A 59 5.07 1.78 -18.45
N LEU A 60 5.52 0.75 -17.74
CA LEU A 60 4.91 0.31 -16.49
C LEU A 60 5.41 1.20 -15.35
N VAL A 61 4.47 1.82 -14.63
CA VAL A 61 4.74 2.60 -13.42
C VAL A 61 4.19 1.82 -12.23
N SER A 62 5.03 1.55 -11.23
CA SER A 62 4.66 0.83 -10.00
C SER A 62 4.83 1.74 -8.78
N GLY A 63 4.29 1.30 -7.63
CA GLY A 63 4.36 2.08 -6.38
C GLY A 63 3.46 3.31 -6.37
N LEU A 64 2.45 3.36 -7.24
CA LEU A 64 1.49 4.45 -7.27
C LEU A 64 0.63 4.47 -5.99
N PRO A 65 0.14 5.65 -5.59
CA PRO A 65 -0.90 5.81 -4.59
C PRO A 65 -2.09 4.83 -4.65
N SER A 66 -2.63 4.48 -3.47
CA SER A 66 -3.83 3.65 -3.29
C SER A 66 -4.90 4.29 -2.39
N ASP A 67 -4.87 5.61 -2.21
CA ASP A 67 -5.75 6.37 -1.31
C ASP A 67 -6.81 7.20 -2.06
N GLY A 68 -7.09 6.87 -3.33
CA GLY A 68 -8.11 7.55 -4.13
C GLY A 68 -7.81 9.01 -4.49
N ARG A 69 -6.60 9.51 -4.19
CA ARG A 69 -6.19 10.89 -4.57
C ARG A 69 -6.13 11.05 -6.08
N LEU A 70 -6.18 12.30 -6.56
CA LEU A 70 -5.88 12.61 -7.96
C LEU A 70 -4.37 12.51 -8.21
N LEU A 71 -3.99 11.92 -9.33
CA LEU A 71 -2.63 11.84 -9.85
C LEU A 71 -2.56 12.63 -11.15
N HIS A 72 -1.49 13.41 -11.31
CA HIS A 72 -1.23 14.18 -12.51
C HIS A 72 -0.17 13.47 -13.35
N VAL A 73 -0.47 13.24 -14.61
CA VAL A 73 0.39 12.56 -15.57
C VAL A 73 0.73 13.54 -16.66
N ARG A 74 2.02 13.74 -16.91
CA ARG A 74 2.51 14.58 -18.00
C ARG A 74 3.37 13.76 -18.93
N LEU A 75 2.94 13.65 -20.18
CA LEU A 75 3.74 13.07 -21.24
C LEU A 75 4.39 14.19 -22.04
N PHE A 76 5.71 14.25 -22.00
CA PHE A 76 6.50 15.10 -22.87
C PHE A 76 6.90 14.38 -24.15
N PHE A 77 7.02 15.15 -25.21
CA PHE A 77 7.52 14.68 -26.50
C PHE A 77 8.42 15.72 -27.15
N LEU A 78 9.57 15.27 -27.65
CA LEU A 78 10.53 16.12 -28.34
C LEU A 78 10.23 16.10 -29.83
N GLN A 79 9.78 17.24 -30.35
CA GLN A 79 9.39 17.42 -31.74
C GLN A 79 10.13 18.63 -32.32
N SER A 80 10.76 18.46 -33.49
CA SER A 80 11.50 19.55 -34.17
C SER A 80 12.51 20.29 -33.26
N GLY A 81 13.13 19.57 -32.33
CA GLY A 81 14.11 20.13 -31.38
C GLY A 81 13.52 20.84 -30.15
N ALA A 82 12.19 20.91 -30.02
CA ALA A 82 11.51 21.52 -28.87
C ALA A 82 10.68 20.50 -28.08
N TRP A 83 10.67 20.64 -26.75
CA TRP A 83 9.83 19.83 -25.88
C TRP A 83 8.43 20.40 -25.81
N HIS A 84 7.46 19.53 -26.03
CA HIS A 84 6.03 19.80 -25.86
C HIS A 84 5.47 18.78 -24.86
N PHE A 85 4.25 19.00 -24.37
CA PHE A 85 3.61 18.06 -23.45
C PHE A 85 2.10 17.98 -23.65
N VAL A 86 1.54 16.87 -23.19
CA VAL A 86 0.12 16.69 -22.92
C VAL A 86 -0.07 16.25 -21.48
N ASP A 87 -1.11 16.76 -20.84
CA ASP A 87 -1.48 16.44 -19.48
C ASP A 87 -2.70 15.53 -19.45
N CYS A 88 -2.74 14.69 -18.43
CA CYS A 88 -3.82 13.78 -18.11
C CYS A 88 -3.93 13.69 -16.59
N ALA A 89 -5.14 13.56 -16.08
CA ALA A 89 -5.36 13.24 -14.67
C ALA A 89 -5.95 11.84 -14.56
N VAL A 90 -5.59 11.12 -13.51
CA VAL A 90 -6.20 9.83 -13.17
C VAL A 90 -6.41 9.78 -11.67
N GLN A 91 -7.45 9.09 -11.22
CA GLN A 91 -7.63 8.84 -9.81
C GLN A 91 -6.80 7.60 -9.40
N ALA A 92 -6.00 7.73 -8.35
CA ALA A 92 -5.35 6.59 -7.71
C ALA A 92 -6.38 5.52 -7.36
N ALA A 93 -5.94 4.26 -7.28
CA ALA A 93 -6.80 3.21 -6.73
C ALA A 93 -7.25 3.62 -5.32
N ASN A 94 -8.45 3.22 -4.89
CA ASN A 94 -8.92 3.43 -3.54
C ASN A 94 -9.08 2.08 -2.86
N LEU A 95 -7.96 1.54 -2.37
CA LEU A 95 -7.90 0.20 -1.81
C LEU A 95 -8.23 0.25 -0.31
N PRO A 96 -9.00 -0.72 0.22
CA PRO A 96 -9.27 -0.81 1.66
C PRO A 96 -7.96 -1.00 2.43
N PRO A 97 -7.92 -0.75 3.75
CA PRO A 97 -6.75 -1.09 4.54
C PRO A 97 -6.54 -2.62 4.62
N PRO A 98 -5.32 -3.08 4.93
CA PRO A 98 -5.05 -4.47 5.28
C PRO A 98 -5.91 -4.96 6.44
N THR A 99 -6.22 -6.25 6.45
CA THR A 99 -7.12 -6.84 7.45
C THR A 99 -6.46 -8.01 8.17
N LEU A 100 -6.70 -8.11 9.48
CA LEU A 100 -6.30 -9.26 10.27
C LEU A 100 -7.14 -10.47 9.85
N SER A 101 -6.47 -11.57 9.49
CA SER A 101 -7.11 -12.81 9.03
C SER A 101 -7.18 -13.88 10.12
N SER A 102 -6.15 -13.93 10.99
CA SER A 102 -6.15 -14.78 12.17
C SER A 102 -5.39 -14.10 13.30
N PRO A 103 -5.89 -14.14 14.55
CA PRO A 103 -7.28 -14.42 14.91
C PRO A 103 -8.24 -13.44 14.21
N SER A 104 -9.50 -13.81 14.03
CA SER A 104 -10.49 -12.86 13.53
C SER A 104 -10.79 -11.78 14.57
N CYS A 105 -11.04 -10.56 14.12
CA CYS A 105 -11.45 -9.46 14.98
C CYS A 105 -12.69 -9.86 15.80
N GLY A 106 -12.66 -9.64 17.11
CA GLY A 106 -13.74 -9.98 18.05
C GLY A 106 -13.74 -11.43 18.53
N SER A 107 -12.79 -12.26 18.09
CA SER A 107 -12.68 -13.66 18.55
C SER A 107 -12.02 -13.79 19.92
N THR A 108 -12.24 -14.93 20.57
CA THR A 108 -11.55 -15.34 21.79
C THR A 108 -10.38 -16.27 21.45
N LEU A 109 -9.22 -16.02 22.04
CA LEU A 109 -8.04 -16.85 21.86
C LEU A 109 -8.18 -18.22 22.53
N GLY A 110 -7.55 -19.25 21.97
CA GLY A 110 -7.50 -20.59 22.56
C GLY A 110 -6.42 -20.77 23.65
N GLY A 111 -5.46 -19.85 23.74
CA GLY A 111 -4.38 -19.87 24.73
C GLY A 111 -3.45 -18.66 24.63
N GLY A 112 -2.41 -18.63 25.46
CA GLY A 112 -1.44 -17.54 25.51
C GLY A 112 -0.39 -17.52 24.39
N ALA A 113 -0.49 -18.42 23.40
CA ALA A 113 0.39 -18.48 22.24
C ALA A 113 -0.43 -18.59 20.95
N VAL A 114 -0.19 -17.65 20.03
CA VAL A 114 -1.03 -17.43 18.84
C VAL A 114 -0.16 -16.97 17.69
N VAL A 115 -0.46 -17.45 16.48
CA VAL A 115 0.10 -16.90 15.25
C VAL A 115 -0.90 -15.90 14.69
N PHE A 116 -0.49 -14.64 14.64
CA PHE A 116 -1.22 -13.59 13.96
C PHE A 116 -0.89 -13.63 12.48
N THR A 117 -1.90 -13.53 11.62
CA THR A 117 -1.78 -13.40 10.17
C THR A 117 -2.70 -12.31 9.68
N TRP A 118 -2.31 -11.64 8.60
CA TRP A 118 -3.12 -10.62 7.94
C TRP A 118 -2.98 -10.73 6.42
N THR A 119 -3.90 -10.09 5.71
CA THR A 119 -3.89 -10.00 4.26
C THR A 119 -3.55 -8.57 3.83
N ASP A 120 -2.57 -8.45 2.92
CA ASP A 120 -2.28 -7.18 2.25
C ASP A 120 -3.48 -6.74 1.39
N ASN A 121 -3.66 -5.44 1.22
CA ASN A 121 -4.69 -4.87 0.37
C ASN A 121 -4.30 -4.79 -1.11
N GLY A 122 -3.13 -5.34 -1.47
CA GLY A 122 -2.60 -5.30 -2.84
C GLY A 122 -1.94 -3.98 -3.21
N ALA A 123 -1.70 -3.07 -2.24
CA ALA A 123 -1.01 -1.81 -2.48
C ALA A 123 0.52 -1.95 -2.56
N GLY A 124 1.07 -3.16 -2.39
CA GLY A 124 2.51 -3.39 -2.35
C GLY A 124 3.11 -2.92 -1.03
N VAL A 125 2.48 -3.28 0.10
CA VAL A 125 2.99 -2.96 1.42
C VAL A 125 4.30 -3.71 1.65
N THR A 126 5.37 -2.96 1.94
CA THR A 126 6.70 -3.55 2.16
C THR A 126 7.01 -3.76 3.63
N ASP A 127 6.37 -3.01 4.51
CA ASP A 127 6.68 -2.99 5.93
C ASP A 127 5.44 -3.06 6.80
N TRP A 128 5.53 -3.88 7.83
CA TRP A 128 4.48 -4.13 8.80
C TRP A 128 5.00 -3.93 10.23
N TRP A 129 4.08 -3.63 11.14
CA TRP A 129 4.34 -3.63 12.57
C TRP A 129 3.09 -4.13 13.29
N LEU A 130 3.21 -5.07 14.22
CA LEU A 130 2.12 -5.53 15.06
C LEU A 130 2.33 -5.04 16.50
N TYR A 131 1.37 -4.27 16.98
CA TYR A 131 1.24 -3.91 18.40
C TYR A 131 0.09 -4.66 19.03
N LEU A 132 0.35 -5.21 20.22
CA LEU A 132 -0.68 -5.74 21.11
C LEU A 132 -0.60 -5.01 22.44
N GLY A 133 -1.75 -4.60 22.96
CA GLY A 133 -1.83 -3.86 24.21
C GLY A 133 -3.11 -4.11 24.98
N THR A 134 -3.09 -3.67 26.22
CA THR A 134 -4.25 -3.69 27.15
C THR A 134 -5.16 -2.48 26.96
N SER A 135 -4.79 -1.55 26.09
CA SER A 135 -5.57 -0.38 25.69
C SER A 135 -5.30 -0.01 24.22
N GLN A 136 -6.18 0.77 23.61
CA GLN A 136 -6.07 1.10 22.19
C GLN A 136 -4.75 1.80 21.86
N GLY A 137 -4.00 1.22 20.92
CA GLY A 137 -2.72 1.75 20.45
C GLY A 137 -1.52 1.49 21.37
N ALA A 138 -1.72 0.86 22.54
CA ALA A 138 -0.62 0.41 23.38
C ALA A 138 0.09 -0.82 22.77
N ASN A 139 1.35 -1.02 23.15
CA ASN A 139 2.20 -2.12 22.73
C ASN A 139 2.80 -2.88 23.93
N ASN A 140 2.16 -2.77 25.11
CA ASN A 140 2.69 -3.33 26.36
C ASN A 140 2.65 -4.88 26.41
N LEU A 141 1.89 -5.53 25.53
CA LEU A 141 1.88 -6.99 25.39
C LEU A 141 2.80 -7.45 24.25
N LEU A 142 2.86 -6.68 23.17
CA LEU A 142 3.78 -6.93 22.06
C LEU A 142 4.12 -5.64 21.33
N ASP A 143 5.41 -5.50 21.05
CA ASP A 143 5.96 -4.69 19.97
C ASP A 143 6.77 -5.64 19.07
N SER A 144 6.28 -5.92 17.85
CA SER A 144 6.94 -6.90 16.97
C SER A 144 8.25 -6.40 16.35
N GLY A 145 8.57 -5.11 16.46
CA GLY A 145 9.45 -4.44 15.52
C GLY A 145 8.92 -4.48 14.06
N ARG A 146 9.75 -3.99 13.14
CA ARG A 146 9.47 -4.01 11.70
C ARG A 146 9.47 -5.44 11.17
N LEU A 147 8.40 -5.81 10.46
CA LEU A 147 8.23 -7.11 9.81
C LEU A 147 8.16 -6.93 8.29
N GLY A 148 8.74 -7.87 7.54
CA GLY A 148 8.60 -7.99 6.08
C GLY A 148 7.64 -9.09 5.64
N THR A 149 6.95 -9.72 6.59
CA THR A 149 6.01 -10.83 6.39
C THR A 149 4.62 -10.44 6.86
N THR A 150 3.60 -11.18 6.42
CA THR A 150 2.21 -10.97 6.82
C THR A 150 1.78 -11.84 8.00
N SER A 151 2.73 -12.18 8.87
CA SER A 151 2.50 -12.99 10.06
C SER A 151 3.49 -12.68 11.17
N ALA A 152 3.05 -12.93 12.41
CA ALA A 152 3.85 -12.84 13.62
C ALA A 152 3.42 -13.91 14.63
N SER A 153 4.37 -14.71 15.11
CA SER A 153 4.14 -15.65 16.22
C SER A 153 4.32 -14.95 17.54
N VAL A 154 3.33 -15.06 18.43
CA VAL A 154 3.29 -14.35 19.71
C VAL A 154 3.04 -15.38 20.82
N SER A 155 3.74 -15.22 21.93
CA SER A 155 3.56 -16.04 23.14
C SER A 155 3.54 -15.15 24.38
N GLY A 156 3.08 -15.70 25.50
CA GLY A 156 2.95 -14.95 26.76
C GLY A 156 1.77 -14.00 26.79
N LEU A 157 0.77 -14.21 25.92
CA LEU A 157 -0.47 -13.44 25.97
C LEU A 157 -1.29 -13.78 27.22
N PRO A 158 -2.08 -12.81 27.73
CA PRO A 158 -3.00 -13.03 28.84
C PRO A 158 -3.95 -14.22 28.61
N THR A 159 -4.36 -14.85 29.71
CA THR A 159 -5.30 -15.98 29.69
C THR A 159 -6.41 -15.85 30.74
N ASP A 160 -6.77 -14.62 31.09
CA ASP A 160 -7.77 -14.23 32.08
C ASP A 160 -9.07 -13.67 31.45
N GLY A 161 -9.21 -13.78 30.13
CA GLY A 161 -10.38 -13.29 29.40
C GLY A 161 -10.42 -11.76 29.18
N GLU A 162 -9.33 -11.03 29.43
CA GLU A 162 -9.28 -9.59 29.16
C GLU A 162 -9.34 -9.24 27.66
N THR A 163 -9.66 -7.98 27.34
CA THR A 163 -9.62 -7.50 25.95
C THR A 163 -8.20 -7.12 25.57
N ILE A 164 -7.71 -7.67 24.46
CA ILE A 164 -6.44 -7.31 23.84
C ILE A 164 -6.74 -6.41 22.63
N TYR A 165 -6.13 -5.23 22.63
CA TYR A 165 -6.15 -4.29 21.51
C TYR A 165 -5.02 -4.62 20.56
N VAL A 166 -5.37 -4.84 19.29
CA VAL A 166 -4.45 -5.16 18.21
C VAL A 166 -4.37 -3.95 17.29
N ARG A 167 -3.17 -3.46 17.03
CA ARG A 167 -2.90 -2.47 15.99
C ARG A 167 -1.92 -3.04 14.98
N LEU A 168 -2.39 -3.16 13.74
CA LEU A 168 -1.56 -3.52 12.60
C LEU A 168 -1.16 -2.25 11.86
N TRP A 169 0.12 -1.89 11.95
CA TRP A 169 0.71 -0.85 11.11
C TRP A 169 1.17 -1.42 9.78
N TYR A 170 1.07 -0.59 8.74
CA TYR A 170 1.52 -0.91 7.41
C TYR A 170 2.08 0.33 6.71
N ARG A 171 3.05 0.13 5.84
CA ARG A 171 3.66 1.19 5.04
C ARG A 171 3.78 0.80 3.59
N THR A 172 3.27 1.66 2.73
CA THR A 172 3.47 1.59 1.28
C THR A 172 4.71 2.42 0.88
N PRO A 173 5.37 2.09 -0.25
CA PRO A 173 6.57 2.78 -0.69
C PRO A 173 6.39 4.30 -0.76
N GLY A 174 7.39 5.04 -0.25
CA GLY A 174 7.39 6.51 -0.28
C GLY A 174 6.35 7.19 0.63
N ARG A 175 5.60 6.45 1.45
CA ARG A 175 4.51 6.99 2.28
C ARG A 175 4.79 6.91 3.78
N ALA A 176 3.96 7.63 4.53
CA ALA A 176 3.92 7.54 5.99
C ALA A 176 3.32 6.19 6.43
N TRP A 177 3.48 5.88 7.71
CA TRP A 177 2.84 4.72 8.32
C TRP A 177 1.33 4.94 8.45
N HIS A 178 0.57 3.89 8.15
CA HIS A 178 -0.87 3.79 8.35
C HIS A 178 -1.16 2.64 9.31
N PHE A 179 -2.37 2.58 9.87
CA PHE A 179 -2.74 1.49 10.78
C PHE A 179 -4.19 1.06 10.64
N SER A 180 -4.46 -0.14 11.14
CA SER A 180 -5.80 -0.68 11.35
C SER A 180 -5.88 -1.30 12.74
N ASP A 181 -6.98 -0.99 13.44
CA ASP A 181 -7.21 -1.45 14.81
C ASP A 181 -8.27 -2.55 14.82
N CYS A 182 -8.09 -3.50 15.73
CA CYS A 182 -9.15 -4.42 16.13
C CYS A 182 -8.96 -4.85 17.59
N THR A 183 -9.95 -5.57 18.11
CA THR A 183 -9.90 -6.15 19.46
C THR A 183 -10.12 -7.64 19.39
N ILE A 184 -9.48 -8.38 20.28
CA ILE A 184 -9.72 -9.82 20.52
C ILE A 184 -9.84 -10.04 22.02
N THR A 185 -10.44 -11.14 22.43
CA THR A 185 -10.53 -11.53 23.84
C THR A 185 -9.42 -12.54 24.13
N ALA A 186 -8.65 -12.32 25.20
CA ALA A 186 -7.70 -13.28 25.71
C ALA A 186 -8.37 -14.63 25.99
N ALA A 187 -7.58 -15.70 26.01
CA ALA A 187 -8.11 -16.99 26.45
C ALA A 187 -8.63 -16.84 27.89
N ASN A 188 -9.60 -17.66 28.29
CA ASN A 188 -10.04 -17.71 29.68
C ASN A 188 -9.73 -19.10 30.22
N LEU A 189 -8.48 -19.29 30.65
CA LEU A 189 -8.00 -20.57 31.15
C LEU A 189 -8.10 -20.59 32.68
N PRO A 190 -8.49 -21.72 33.29
CA PRO A 190 -8.48 -21.83 34.73
C PRO A 190 -7.04 -21.62 35.26
N PRO A 191 -6.89 -21.11 36.50
CA PRO A 191 -5.59 -21.01 37.14
C PRO A 191 -4.87 -22.37 37.12
N PRO A 192 -3.53 -22.40 37.02
CA PRO A 192 -2.78 -23.65 37.14
C PRO A 192 -3.19 -24.39 38.41
N ALA A 193 -3.66 -25.63 38.26
CA ALA A 193 -3.97 -26.47 39.41
C ALA A 193 -2.66 -26.78 40.15
N LEU A 194 -2.61 -26.49 41.46
CA LEU A 194 -1.52 -26.94 42.31
C LEU A 194 -1.65 -28.46 42.47
N THR A 195 -0.87 -29.23 41.72
CA THR A 195 -0.71 -30.66 41.99
C THR A 195 0.29 -30.80 43.14
N SER A 196 -0.17 -31.25 44.31
CA SER A 196 0.73 -31.71 45.37
C SER A 196 1.57 -32.89 44.85
N PRO A 197 2.88 -32.96 45.16
CA PRO A 197 3.66 -34.18 44.99
C PRO A 197 3.16 -35.30 45.89
#